data_AF-A0A4Y7PFZ5-F1
#
_entry.id   AF-A0A4Y7PFZ5-F1
#
_cell.length_a   1.000
_cell.length_b   1.000
_cell.length_c   1.000
_cell.angle_alpha   90.00
_cell.angle_beta   90.00
_cell.angle_gamma   90.00
#
_symmetry.space_group_name_H-M   'P 1'
#
loop_
_entity.id
_entity.type
_entity.pdbx_description
1 polymer ?
#
loop_
_entity_poly.entity_id
_entity_poly.type
_entity_poly.pdbx_seq_one_letter_code
_entity_poly.pdbx_strand_id
1 'polypeptide(L)'
;MLDYYSVSGCYILKPWSYSIWETIQEWFNAQIKELGVENSYFPMFVSSKVLEREKNHIEGFSPEVAWVTRAGNSDLEEPIAIQPTSETAMYPYYAKWIKSYRDLPLKLNQWNSVVRWEFKSPQPFLRTREFLWQEGHTAHLTKPEADAEVRQILKLYRRVYEELLAVPVIPGTIMLIVL
;
A
#
# COMPACT_ATOMS: atom_id res chain seq x y z
N MET A 1 -15.56 6.80 17.96
CA MET A 1 -14.65 6.05 17.06
C MET A 1 -13.93 6.99 16.12
N LEU A 2 -14.62 7.90 15.43
CA LEU A 2 -13.99 8.88 14.54
C LEU A 2 -14.66 10.25 14.64
N ASP A 3 -14.06 11.27 14.02
CA ASP A 3 -14.69 12.55 13.67
C ASP A 3 -14.61 12.80 12.16
N TYR A 4 -15.58 13.55 11.63
CA TYR A 4 -15.54 14.05 10.26
C TYR A 4 -14.51 15.17 10.14
N TYR A 5 -13.72 15.13 9.07
CA TYR A 5 -12.78 16.20 8.76
C TYR A 5 -13.37 17.18 7.75
N SER A 6 -12.79 18.38 7.65
CA SER A 6 -13.24 19.41 6.71
C SER A 6 -13.00 19.01 5.25
N VAL A 7 -12.09 18.08 4.98
CA VAL A 7 -11.84 17.49 3.66
C VAL A 7 -12.73 16.26 3.48
N SER A 8 -13.59 16.29 2.46
CA SER A 8 -14.46 15.16 2.13
C SER A 8 -13.66 13.88 1.90
N GLY A 9 -14.12 12.78 2.48
CA GLY A 9 -13.47 11.48 2.41
C GLY A 9 -12.28 11.29 3.35
N CYS A 10 -11.94 12.31 4.16
CA CYS A 10 -10.95 12.21 5.24
C CYS A 10 -11.65 12.19 6.61
N TYR A 11 -11.14 11.38 7.52
CA TYR A 11 -11.74 11.16 8.84
C TYR A 11 -10.64 11.12 9.90
N ILE A 12 -10.91 11.69 11.08
CA ILE A 12 -10.01 11.62 12.21
C ILE A 12 -10.25 10.30 12.94
N LEU A 13 -9.23 9.45 13.02
CA LEU A 13 -9.28 8.23 13.83
C LEU A 13 -9.03 8.59 15.30
N LYS A 14 -10.05 8.44 16.16
CA LYS A 14 -9.89 8.69 17.60
C LYS A 14 -9.12 7.54 18.26
N PRO A 15 -8.57 7.73 19.48
CA PRO A 15 -7.80 6.69 20.17
C PRO A 15 -8.47 5.31 20.19
N TRP A 16 -9.79 5.24 20.36
CA TRP A 16 -10.52 3.98 20.36
C TRP A 16 -10.50 3.22 19.03
N SER A 17 -10.62 3.90 17.88
CA SER A 17 -10.51 3.20 16.59
C SER A 17 -9.06 2.96 16.22
N TYR A 18 -8.17 3.88 16.60
CA TYR A 18 -6.76 3.76 16.31
C TYR A 18 -6.13 2.59 17.09
N SER A 19 -6.57 2.31 18.31
CA SER A 19 -6.08 1.15 19.08
C SER A 19 -6.43 -0.19 18.44
N ILE A 20 -7.54 -0.27 17.68
CA ILE A 20 -7.87 -1.46 16.88
C ILE A 20 -6.86 -1.62 15.75
N TRP A 21 -6.50 -0.52 15.08
CA TRP A 21 -5.47 -0.51 14.06
C TRP A 21 -4.09 -0.92 14.62
N GLU A 22 -3.70 -0.37 15.77
CA GLU A 22 -2.46 -0.74 16.47
C GLU A 22 -2.42 -2.24 16.78
N THR A 23 -3.54 -2.82 17.25
CA THR A 23 -3.63 -4.27 17.53
C THR A 23 -3.42 -5.11 16.27
N ILE A 24 -4.06 -4.73 15.14
CA ILE A 24 -3.87 -5.40 13.85
C ILE A 24 -2.41 -5.26 13.39
N GLN A 25 -1.86 -4.05 13.48
CA GLN A 25 -0.51 -3.73 13.07
C GLN A 25 0.52 -4.54 13.84
N GLU A 26 0.47 -4.52 15.18
CA GLU A 26 1.40 -5.24 16.05
C GLU A 26 1.40 -6.74 15.75
N TRP A 27 0.20 -7.34 15.66
CA TRP A 27 0.06 -8.76 15.38
C TRP A 27 0.58 -9.11 13.98
N PHE A 28 0.13 -8.40 12.94
CA PHE A 28 0.52 -8.71 11.56
C PHE A 28 2.02 -8.48 11.34
N ASN A 29 2.56 -7.41 11.94
CA ASN A 29 3.99 -7.09 11.89
C ASN A 29 4.86 -8.18 12.53
N ALA A 30 4.42 -8.80 13.63
CA ALA A 30 5.11 -9.95 14.21
C ALA A 30 5.10 -11.15 13.25
N GLN A 31 3.95 -11.45 12.63
CA GLN A 31 3.82 -12.60 11.73
C GLN A 31 4.65 -12.45 10.45
N ILE A 32 4.72 -11.27 9.83
CA ILE A 32 5.55 -11.07 8.62
C ILE A 32 7.06 -11.08 8.93
N LYS A 33 7.47 -10.67 10.14
CA LYS A 33 8.87 -10.79 10.58
C LYS A 33 9.31 -12.24 10.72
N GLU A 34 8.43 -13.14 11.16
CA GLU A 34 8.70 -14.59 11.17
C GLU A 34 8.93 -15.14 9.75
N LEU A 35 8.40 -14.48 8.71
CA LEU A 35 8.62 -14.83 7.30
C LEU A 35 9.89 -14.18 6.69
N GLY A 36 10.66 -13.46 7.50
CA GLY A 36 11.85 -12.73 7.08
C GLY A 36 11.56 -11.43 6.34
N VAL A 37 10.35 -10.85 6.49
CA VAL A 37 10.01 -9.54 5.93
C VAL A 37 10.56 -8.44 6.84
N GLU A 38 11.23 -7.46 6.24
CA GLU A 38 11.79 -6.31 6.96
C GLU A 38 10.96 -5.05 6.71
N ASN A 39 10.78 -4.23 7.75
CA ASN A 39 10.10 -2.95 7.58
C ASN A 39 11.06 -1.91 6.97
N SER A 40 10.51 -1.13 6.06
CA SER A 40 11.15 0.01 5.41
C SER A 40 10.16 1.17 5.31
N TYR A 41 10.62 2.32 4.81
CA TYR A 41 9.77 3.45 4.52
C TYR A 41 10.25 4.14 3.25
N PHE A 42 9.40 4.21 2.24
CA PHE A 42 9.63 4.98 1.04
C PHE A 42 8.91 6.33 1.12
N PRO A 43 9.47 7.40 0.52
CA PRO A 43 8.83 8.72 0.53
C PRO A 43 7.45 8.70 -0.14
N MET A 44 6.51 9.46 0.45
CA MET A 44 5.14 9.64 -0.06
C MET A 44 5.08 10.32 -1.44
N PHE A 45 6.08 11.11 -1.77
CA PHE A 45 6.12 11.92 -2.98
C PHE A 45 6.80 11.18 -4.13
N VAL A 46 6.09 11.04 -5.24
CA VAL A 46 6.58 10.40 -6.47
C VAL A 46 6.62 11.43 -7.58
N SER A 47 7.76 11.56 -8.26
CA SER A 47 7.85 12.49 -9.39
C SER A 47 6.96 12.03 -10.54
N SER A 48 6.37 12.98 -11.26
CA SER A 48 5.57 12.69 -12.46
C SER A 48 6.31 11.76 -13.42
N LYS A 49 7.58 12.04 -13.73
CA LYS A 49 8.42 11.21 -14.60
C LYS A 49 8.51 9.73 -14.19
N VAL A 50 8.59 9.45 -12.89
CA VAL A 50 8.69 8.07 -12.39
C VAL A 50 7.34 7.37 -12.52
N LEU A 51 6.26 8.06 -12.18
CA LEU A 51 4.90 7.54 -12.35
C LEU A 51 4.58 7.27 -13.83
N GLU A 52 4.98 8.18 -14.73
CA GLU A 52 4.66 8.07 -16.15
C GLU A 52 5.41 6.95 -16.88
N ARG A 53 6.60 6.56 -16.40
CA ARG A 53 7.37 5.45 -16.99
C ARG A 53 6.65 4.11 -16.87
N GLU A 54 5.82 3.95 -15.85
CA GLU A 54 5.06 2.73 -15.57
C GLU A 54 3.59 2.86 -16.00
N LYS A 55 3.25 3.78 -16.92
CA LYS A 55 1.88 4.08 -17.38
C LYS A 55 1.06 2.84 -17.75
N ASN A 56 1.69 1.80 -18.30
CA ASN A 56 1.03 0.54 -18.67
C ASN A 56 0.49 -0.24 -17.46
N HIS A 57 1.02 -0.01 -16.25
CA HIS A 57 0.52 -0.57 -15.00
C HIS A 57 -0.50 0.34 -14.29
N ILE A 58 -0.70 1.58 -14.78
CA ILE A 58 -1.40 2.67 -14.08
C ILE A 58 -2.71 3.05 -14.78
N GLU A 59 -3.12 2.37 -15.86
CA GLU A 59 -4.37 2.68 -16.59
C GLU A 59 -5.61 2.76 -15.67
N GLY A 60 -5.62 2.05 -14.54
CA GLY A 60 -6.68 2.14 -13.52
C GLY A 60 -6.55 3.26 -12.48
N PHE A 61 -5.36 3.83 -12.26
CA PHE A 61 -5.09 4.77 -11.15
C PHE A 61 -5.02 6.24 -11.58
N SER A 62 -4.85 6.51 -12.87
CA SER A 62 -4.69 7.88 -13.40
C SER A 62 -5.70 8.93 -12.86
N PRO A 63 -7.02 8.64 -12.76
CA PRO A 63 -7.97 9.63 -12.26
C PRO A 63 -7.94 9.82 -10.73
N GLU A 64 -7.34 8.90 -9.97
CA GLU A 64 -7.33 8.92 -8.50
C GLU A 64 -6.05 9.52 -7.89
N VAL A 65 -5.07 9.92 -8.72
CA VAL A 65 -3.80 10.49 -8.24
C VAL A 65 -3.98 11.94 -7.80
N ALA A 66 -3.62 12.23 -6.55
CA ALA A 66 -3.52 13.60 -6.06
C ALA A 66 -2.14 14.20 -6.42
N TRP A 67 -2.15 15.42 -6.96
CA TRP A 67 -0.95 16.11 -7.42
C TRP A 67 -0.64 17.35 -6.58
N VAL A 68 0.62 17.50 -6.19
CA VAL A 68 1.21 18.72 -5.66
C VAL A 68 1.86 19.47 -6.81
N THR A 69 1.35 20.67 -7.09
CA THR A 69 1.83 21.53 -8.19
C THR A 69 2.41 22.85 -7.72
N ARG A 70 2.27 23.17 -6.42
CA ARG A 70 2.70 24.45 -5.83
C ARG A 70 3.36 24.23 -4.48
N ALA A 71 4.36 25.05 -4.18
CA ALA A 71 4.97 25.17 -2.86
C ALA A 71 4.81 26.63 -2.38
N GLY A 72 3.97 26.84 -1.38
CA GLY A 72 3.55 28.20 -0.99
C GLY A 72 2.89 28.93 -2.17
N ASN A 73 3.49 30.04 -2.58
CA ASN A 73 2.98 30.87 -3.68
C ASN A 73 3.66 30.63 -5.03
N SER A 74 4.61 29.69 -5.11
CA SER A 74 5.36 29.39 -6.34
C SER A 74 4.92 28.05 -6.94
N ASP A 75 4.81 28.00 -8.26
CA ASP A 75 4.58 26.75 -8.99
C ASP A 75 5.86 25.90 -8.96
N LEU A 76 5.68 24.57 -8.85
CA LEU A 76 6.77 23.61 -8.98
C LEU A 76 7.13 23.47 -10.47
N GLU A 77 8.43 23.30 -10.75
CA GLU A 77 8.91 23.03 -12.11
C GLU A 77 8.28 21.73 -12.68
N GLU A 78 8.11 20.72 -11.82
CA GLU A 78 7.48 19.45 -12.17
C GLU A 78 6.43 19.07 -11.12
N PRO A 79 5.22 18.66 -11.54
CA PRO A 79 4.22 18.11 -10.63
C PRO A 79 4.72 16.87 -9.89
N ILE A 80 4.37 16.78 -8.62
CA ILE A 80 4.72 15.66 -7.74
C ILE A 80 3.42 14.95 -7.34
N ALA A 81 3.34 13.65 -7.56
CA ALA A 81 2.21 12.84 -7.12
C ALA A 81 2.34 12.49 -5.64
N ILE A 82 1.21 12.44 -4.93
CA ILE A 82 1.10 11.74 -3.66
C ILE A 82 0.83 10.27 -3.97
N GLN A 83 1.59 9.36 -3.36
CA GLN A 83 1.52 7.94 -3.67
C GLN A 83 0.09 7.35 -3.49
N PRO A 84 -0.49 6.75 -4.54
CA PRO A 84 -1.69 5.91 -4.41
C PRO A 84 -1.35 4.46 -4.03
N THR A 85 -0.09 4.09 -4.27
CA THR A 85 0.60 2.82 -4.02
C THR A 85 2.10 3.01 -4.37
N SER A 86 3.03 2.21 -3.84
CA SER A 86 4.46 2.51 -3.91
C SER A 86 5.27 1.71 -4.95
N GLU A 87 4.68 0.93 -5.86
CA GLU A 87 5.41 0.16 -6.88
C GLU A 87 6.38 1.03 -7.69
N THR A 88 5.88 2.16 -8.21
CA THR A 88 6.70 3.09 -9.02
C THR A 88 7.80 3.77 -8.20
N ALA A 89 7.59 3.92 -6.89
CA ALA A 89 8.59 4.48 -5.98
C ALA A 89 9.65 3.44 -5.58
N MET A 90 9.26 2.18 -5.38
CA MET A 90 10.10 1.12 -4.82
C MET A 90 10.92 0.38 -5.88
N TYR A 91 10.30 0.00 -7.00
CA TYR A 91 10.90 -0.92 -7.96
C TYR A 91 12.15 -0.38 -8.67
N PRO A 92 12.28 0.93 -8.97
CA PRO A 92 13.53 1.49 -9.45
C PRO A 92 14.70 1.30 -8.47
N TYR A 93 14.43 1.23 -7.17
CA TYR A 93 15.46 0.96 -6.16
C TYR A 93 15.70 -0.54 -5.98
N TYR A 94 14.68 -1.38 -6.11
CA TYR A 94 14.86 -2.84 -6.14
C TYR A 94 15.81 -3.23 -7.30
N ALA A 95 15.62 -2.65 -8.48
CA ALA A 95 16.53 -2.83 -9.62
C ALA A 95 17.97 -2.33 -9.36
N LYS A 96 18.13 -1.36 -8.46
CA LYS A 96 19.44 -0.89 -8.01
C LYS A 96 20.08 -1.83 -6.97
N TRP A 97 19.29 -2.39 -6.07
CA TRP A 97 19.80 -3.24 -4.98
C TRP A 97 20.04 -4.68 -5.40
N ILE A 98 19.18 -5.24 -6.25
CA ILE A 98 19.27 -6.62 -6.72
C ILE A 98 20.23 -6.65 -7.91
N LYS A 99 21.45 -7.14 -7.70
CA LYS A 99 22.51 -7.28 -8.73
C LYS A 99 22.85 -8.73 -9.03
N SER A 100 22.50 -9.65 -8.14
CA SER A 100 22.77 -11.07 -8.23
C SER A 100 21.65 -11.90 -7.61
N TYR A 101 21.62 -13.19 -7.92
CA TYR A 101 20.73 -14.15 -7.25
C TYR A 101 20.91 -14.20 -5.73
N ARG A 102 22.06 -13.75 -5.21
CA ARG A 102 22.37 -13.70 -3.78
C ARG A 102 21.64 -12.59 -3.04
N ASP A 103 21.14 -11.59 -3.76
CA ASP A 103 20.38 -10.46 -3.19
C ASP A 103 18.88 -10.82 -3.07
N LEU A 104 18.51 -12.04 -3.46
CA LEU A 104 17.14 -12.57 -3.41
C LEU A 104 17.03 -13.66 -2.33
N PRO A 105 15.86 -13.79 -1.67
CA PRO A 105 14.69 -12.94 -1.83
C PRO A 105 14.86 -11.59 -1.11
N LEU A 106 14.39 -10.51 -1.74
CA LEU A 106 14.22 -9.21 -1.09
C LEU A 106 12.76 -9.11 -0.62
N LYS A 107 12.53 -8.90 0.68
CA LYS A 107 11.19 -8.81 1.26
C LYS A 107 11.03 -7.59 2.14
N LEU A 108 10.38 -6.55 1.62
CA LEU A 108 10.13 -5.33 2.39
C LEU A 108 8.64 -5.10 2.62
N ASN A 109 8.33 -4.51 3.76
CA ASN A 109 7.02 -4.02 4.12
C ASN A 109 7.12 -2.54 4.52
N GLN A 110 6.07 -1.76 4.31
CA GLN A 110 5.94 -0.44 4.91
C GLN A 110 4.55 -0.23 5.49
N TRP A 111 4.50 0.48 6.63
CA TRP A 111 3.27 0.96 7.25
C TRP A 111 3.19 2.47 7.02
N ASN A 112 2.17 2.92 6.31
CA ASN A 112 2.06 4.29 5.82
C ASN A 112 0.60 4.69 5.60
N SER A 113 0.36 5.97 5.34
CA SER A 113 -0.86 6.42 4.68
C SER A 113 -0.67 6.48 3.17
N VAL A 114 -1.77 6.26 2.46
CA VAL A 114 -1.89 6.42 1.02
C VAL A 114 -3.07 7.30 0.69
N VAL A 115 -3.00 7.97 -0.47
CA VAL A 115 -4.07 8.85 -0.95
C VAL A 115 -4.61 8.34 -2.28
N ARG A 116 -5.91 8.05 -2.31
CA ARG A 116 -6.66 7.74 -3.53
C ARG A 116 -7.86 8.67 -3.62
N TRP A 117 -7.87 9.53 -4.63
CA TRP A 117 -8.91 10.53 -4.81
C TRP A 117 -10.17 9.93 -5.44
N GLU A 118 -10.80 8.97 -4.76
CA GLU A 118 -12.00 8.30 -5.24
C GLU A 118 -13.17 9.29 -5.42
N PHE A 119 -13.89 9.13 -6.54
CA PHE A 119 -15.10 9.91 -6.88
C PHE A 119 -16.39 9.28 -6.36
N LYS A 120 -16.33 8.00 -5.93
CA LYS A 120 -17.48 7.32 -5.33
C LYS A 120 -17.77 7.89 -3.93
N SER A 121 -19.00 7.71 -3.45
CA SER A 121 -19.40 8.16 -2.12
C SER A 121 -18.46 7.56 -1.05
N PRO A 122 -17.76 8.39 -0.25
CA PRO A 122 -16.85 7.91 0.77
C PRO A 122 -17.64 7.35 1.96
N GLN A 123 -17.15 6.25 2.52
CA GLN A 123 -17.70 5.61 3.70
C GLN A 123 -16.56 5.42 4.72
N PRO A 124 -16.71 5.89 5.96
CA PRO A 124 -15.65 5.75 6.96
C PRO A 124 -15.16 4.30 7.08
N PHE A 125 -13.84 4.13 7.19
CA PHE A 125 -13.10 2.85 7.17
C PHE A 125 -13.16 2.05 5.87
N LEU A 126 -14.32 1.95 5.21
CA LEU A 126 -14.53 1.09 4.04
C LEU A 126 -14.01 1.71 2.74
N ARG A 127 -14.15 3.04 2.60
CA ARG A 127 -13.72 3.80 1.43
C ARG A 127 -13.43 5.25 1.83
N THR A 128 -12.16 5.57 2.03
CA THR A 128 -11.68 6.91 2.42
C THR A 128 -10.66 7.39 1.40
N ARG A 129 -10.47 8.71 1.27
CA ARG A 129 -9.47 9.28 0.35
C ARG A 129 -8.06 9.15 0.87
N GLU A 130 -7.90 9.21 2.19
CA GLU A 130 -6.67 8.87 2.89
C GLU A 130 -6.96 7.70 3.82
N PHE A 131 -6.14 6.66 3.78
CA PHE A 131 -6.22 5.53 4.69
C PHE A 131 -4.83 5.03 5.08
N LEU A 132 -4.76 4.42 6.26
CA LEU A 132 -3.58 3.70 6.72
C LEU A 132 -3.63 2.28 6.19
N TRP A 133 -2.48 1.76 5.79
CA TRP A 133 -2.36 0.38 5.37
C TRP A 133 -0.95 -0.15 5.66
N GLN A 134 -0.75 -1.41 5.30
CA GLN A 134 0.58 -1.91 4.97
C GLN A 134 0.61 -2.30 3.51
N GLU A 135 1.79 -2.17 2.91
CA GLU A 135 2.10 -2.75 1.61
C GLU A 135 3.41 -3.53 1.68
N GLY A 136 3.32 -4.82 1.33
CA GLY A 136 4.45 -5.74 1.25
C GLY A 136 4.87 -5.94 -0.21
N HIS A 137 6.14 -5.66 -0.49
CA HIS A 137 6.74 -5.85 -1.82
C HIS A 137 7.92 -6.82 -1.73
N THR A 138 7.79 -7.94 -2.43
CA THR A 138 8.79 -9.01 -2.40
C THR A 138 9.29 -9.31 -3.81
N ALA A 139 10.58 -9.61 -3.94
CA ALA A 139 11.21 -10.07 -5.16
C ALA A 139 11.87 -11.43 -4.89
N HIS A 140 11.61 -12.41 -5.75
CA HIS A 140 12.03 -13.80 -5.58
C HIS A 140 12.77 -14.28 -6.82
N LEU A 141 13.65 -15.29 -6.64
CA LEU A 141 14.39 -15.87 -7.75
C LEU A 141 13.49 -16.73 -8.64
N THR A 142 12.52 -17.42 -8.04
CA THR A 142 11.65 -18.36 -8.75
C THR A 142 10.17 -18.09 -8.50
N LYS A 143 9.34 -18.39 -9.50
CA LYS A 143 7.87 -18.27 -9.39
C LYS A 143 7.30 -19.11 -8.23
N PRO A 144 7.72 -20.36 -7.98
CA PRO A 144 7.21 -21.14 -6.86
C PRO A 144 7.43 -20.48 -5.49
N GLU A 145 8.56 -19.81 -5.27
CA GLU A 145 8.83 -19.05 -4.04
C GLU A 145 7.88 -17.86 -3.90
N ALA A 146 7.69 -17.08 -4.98
CA ALA A 146 6.73 -15.98 -5.01
C ALA A 146 5.29 -16.46 -4.76
N ASP A 147 4.87 -17.55 -5.40
CA ASP A 147 3.52 -18.11 -5.20
C ASP A 147 3.32 -18.63 -3.76
N ALA A 148 4.38 -19.12 -3.11
CA ALA A 148 4.34 -19.56 -1.72
C ALA A 148 4.12 -18.36 -0.78
N GLU A 149 4.87 -17.27 -0.98
CA GLU A 149 4.73 -16.02 -0.23
C GLU A 149 3.31 -15.46 -0.37
N VAL A 150 2.76 -15.38 -1.59
CA VAL A 150 1.38 -14.91 -1.85
C VAL A 150 0.36 -15.68 -1.02
N ARG A 151 0.47 -17.02 -0.97
CA ARG A 151 -0.44 -17.86 -0.19
C ARG A 151 -0.24 -17.72 1.32
N GLN A 152 1.00 -17.55 1.78
CA GLN A 152 1.30 -17.31 3.19
C GLN A 152 0.69 -15.98 3.66
N ILE A 153 0.89 -14.90 2.91
CA ILE A 153 0.34 -13.58 3.22
C ILE A 153 -1.20 -13.60 3.16
N LEU A 154 -1.80 -14.23 2.14
CA LEU A 154 -3.27 -14.38 2.07
C LEU A 154 -3.83 -15.14 3.28
N LYS A 155 -3.11 -16.16 3.77
CA LYS A 155 -3.48 -16.86 5.01
C LYS A 155 -3.38 -15.94 6.22
N LEU A 156 -2.35 -15.10 6.32
CA LEU A 156 -2.24 -14.12 7.41
C LEU A 156 -3.39 -13.10 7.36
N TYR A 157 -3.76 -12.59 6.18
CA TYR A 157 -4.94 -11.72 6.05
C TYR A 157 -6.21 -12.42 6.53
N ARG A 158 -6.43 -13.68 6.13
CA ARG A 158 -7.56 -14.47 6.62
C ARG A 158 -7.56 -14.54 8.15
N ARG A 159 -6.40 -14.81 8.77
CA ARG A 159 -6.27 -14.89 10.23
C ARG A 159 -6.51 -13.55 10.92
N VAL A 160 -6.09 -12.42 10.33
CA VAL A 160 -6.50 -11.10 10.85
C VAL A 160 -8.02 -11.00 10.96
N TYR A 161 -8.75 -11.33 9.90
CA TYR A 161 -10.20 -11.24 9.91
C TYR A 161 -10.85 -12.27 10.84
N GLU A 162 -10.46 -13.55 10.75
CA GLU A 162 -11.12 -14.64 11.49
C GLU A 162 -10.71 -14.71 12.96
N GLU A 163 -9.42 -14.55 13.28
CA GLU A 163 -8.88 -14.73 14.65
C GLU A 163 -8.92 -13.42 15.46
N LEU A 164 -8.60 -12.28 14.85
CA LEU A 164 -8.57 -10.99 15.57
C LEU A 164 -9.91 -10.25 15.50
N LEU A 165 -10.56 -10.25 14.34
CA LEU A 165 -11.77 -9.46 14.10
C LEU A 165 -13.07 -10.26 14.19
N ALA A 166 -12.99 -11.59 14.32
CA ALA A 166 -14.13 -12.52 14.33
C ALA A 166 -15.06 -12.39 13.11
N VAL A 167 -14.49 -12.05 11.95
CA VAL A 167 -15.20 -11.93 10.67
C VAL A 167 -14.82 -13.09 9.75
N PRO A 168 -15.76 -13.97 9.34
CA PRO A 168 -15.46 -15.04 8.39
C PRO A 168 -15.18 -14.48 7.00
N VAL A 169 -14.17 -15.02 6.32
CA VAL A 169 -13.79 -14.59 4.96
C VAL A 169 -13.63 -15.79 4.02
N ILE A 170 -13.90 -15.55 2.74
CA ILE A 170 -13.73 -16.56 1.68
C ILE A 170 -12.47 -16.20 0.89
N PRO A 171 -11.37 -16.97 0.98
CA PRO A 171 -10.21 -16.76 0.14
C PRO A 171 -10.56 -17.10 -1.32
N GLY A 172 -10.07 -16.30 -2.26
CA GLY A 172 -10.30 -16.50 -3.68
C GLY A 172 -9.21 -15.89 -4.54
N THR A 173 -9.31 -16.14 -5.85
CA THR A 173 -8.45 -15.53 -6.86
C THR A 173 -9.30 -14.56 -7.67
N ILE A 174 -8.80 -13.35 -7.90
CA ILE A 174 -9.43 -12.41 -8.82
C ILE A 174 -9.04 -12.81 -10.24
N MET A 175 -10.02 -13.12 -11.08
CA MET A 175 -9.79 -13.25 -12.52
C MET A 175 -9.71 -11.83 -13.09
N LEU A 176 -8.51 -11.27 -13.16
CA LEU A 176 -8.25 -10.08 -13.97
C LEU A 176 -8.44 -10.49 -15.43
N ILE A 177 -9.58 -10.15 -16.02
CA ILE A 177 -9.72 -10.10 -17.48
C ILE A 177 -8.89 -8.89 -17.92
N VAL A 178 -7.59 -9.12 -18.14
CA VAL A 178 -6.74 -8.15 -18.83
C VAL A 178 -7.10 -8.29 -20.30
N LEU A 179 -7.88 -7.34 -20.82
CA LEU A 179 -8.04 -7.12 -22.27
C LEU A 179 -6.81 -6.39 -22.81
#